data_AF-A0A396IQU4-F1
#
_entry.id   AF-A0A396IQU4-F1
#
_cell.length_a   1.000
_cell.length_b   1.000
_cell.length_c   1.000
_cell.angle_alpha   90.00
_cell.angle_beta   90.00
_cell.angle_gamma   90.00
#
_symmetry.space_group_name_H-M   'P 1'
#
loop_
_entity.id
_entity.type
_entity.pdbx_description
1 polymer ?
#
loop_
_entity_poly.entity_id
_entity_poly.type
_entity_poly.pdbx_seq_one_letter_code
_entity_poly.pdbx_strand_id
1 'polypeptide(L)'
;MLSFYGDAIVTEEGSDDNTIPRYIFEFVNFNDLIKRCGKEVLADVIGFIIDVDPIEEKTTVNGKVDMLSLHLGDGRCNIICSP
;
A
#
# COMPACT_ATOMS: atom_id res chain seq x y z
N MET A 1 -0.41 20.15 5.58
CA MET A 1 -1.74 19.58 5.26
C MET A 1 -2.45 20.59 4.39
N LEU A 2 -2.82 20.21 3.16
CA LEU A 2 -3.69 21.03 2.33
C LEU A 2 -5.14 20.80 2.80
N SER A 3 -5.92 21.86 2.91
CA SER A 3 -7.32 21.79 3.31
C SER A 3 -8.17 22.55 2.31
N PHE A 4 -9.29 21.96 1.92
CA PHE A 4 -10.25 22.59 1.03
C PHE A 4 -11.35 23.25 1.85
N TYR A 5 -11.76 24.44 1.43
CA TYR A 5 -12.87 25.20 2.01
C TYR A 5 -13.97 25.35 0.95
N GLY A 6 -15.14 25.89 1.34
CA GLY A 6 -16.33 25.92 0.47
C GLY A 6 -16.18 26.69 -0.85
N ASP A 7 -15.11 27.46 -0.99
CA ASP A 7 -14.73 28.25 -2.17
C ASP A 7 -13.60 27.62 -3.02
N ALA A 8 -13.16 26.41 -2.67
CA ALA A 8 -12.15 25.70 -3.45
C ALA A 8 -12.68 25.33 -4.84
N ILE A 9 -11.97 25.78 -5.88
CA ILE A 9 -12.25 25.45 -7.27
C ILE A 9 -11.24 24.40 -7.72
N VAL A 10 -11.72 23.25 -8.18
CA VAL A 10 -10.92 22.17 -8.77
C VAL A 10 -11.32 22.04 -10.23
N THR A 11 -10.36 22.19 -11.14
CA THR A 11 -10.55 22.02 -12.59
C THR A 11 -9.65 20.90 -13.09
N GLU A 12 -10.18 20.03 -13.96
CA GLU A 12 -9.36 19.04 -14.66
C GLU A 12 -8.34 19.75 -15.56
N GLU A 13 -7.10 19.29 -15.53
CA GLU A 13 -6.08 19.72 -16.47
C GLU A 13 -6.32 18.99 -17.80
N GLY A 14 -6.52 19.75 -18.89
CA GLY A 14 -7.10 19.28 -20.15
C GLY A 14 -6.28 18.25 -20.94
N SER A 15 -5.10 17.84 -20.47
CA SER A 15 -4.35 16.73 -21.06
C SER A 15 -3.43 16.07 -20.04
N ASP A 16 -3.54 14.75 -19.91
CA ASP A 16 -2.60 13.88 -19.20
C ASP A 16 -1.35 13.67 -20.07
N ASP A 17 -0.50 14.69 -20.15
CA ASP A 17 0.70 14.73 -20.99
C ASP A 17 1.94 14.15 -20.29
N ASN A 18 1.75 13.52 -19.12
CA ASN A 18 2.79 12.97 -18.25
C ASN A 18 3.83 13.99 -17.76
N THR A 19 3.54 15.31 -17.82
CA THR A 19 4.43 16.33 -17.23
C THR A 19 4.42 16.29 -15.70
N ILE A 20 3.30 15.90 -15.09
CA ILE A 20 3.18 15.63 -13.66
C ILE A 20 3.40 14.13 -13.40
N PRO A 21 4.43 13.73 -12.64
CA PRO A 21 4.62 12.33 -12.26
C PRO A 21 3.43 11.84 -11.44
N ARG A 22 2.78 10.75 -11.89
CA ARG A 22 1.58 10.22 -11.22
C ARG A 22 1.88 9.68 -9.82
N TYR A 23 3.03 9.02 -9.67
CA TYR A 23 3.48 8.44 -8.40
C TYR A 23 5.02 8.48 -8.36
N ILE A 24 5.57 8.76 -7.18
CA ILE A 24 6.98 8.57 -6.87
C ILE A 24 7.02 7.48 -5.79
N PHE A 25 7.75 6.40 -6.05
CA PHE A 25 7.86 5.27 -5.12
C PHE A 25 9.29 5.12 -4.63
N GLU A 26 9.45 4.86 -3.33
CA GLU A 26 10.73 4.51 -2.70
C GLU A 26 10.69 3.06 -2.20
N PHE A 27 10.82 2.11 -3.15
CA PHE A 27 10.64 0.69 -2.83
C PHE A 27 11.67 0.15 -1.84
N VAL A 28 11.16 -0.55 -0.83
CA VAL A 28 11.97 -1.20 0.20
C VAL A 28 12.15 -2.67 -0.16
N ASN A 29 13.37 -3.18 0.02
CA ASN A 29 13.61 -4.61 -0.13
C ASN A 29 12.89 -5.42 0.95
N PHE A 30 12.30 -6.55 0.57
CA PHE A 30 11.53 -7.42 1.46
C PHE A 30 12.34 -7.90 2.68
N ASN A 31 13.63 -8.20 2.51
CA ASN A 31 14.51 -8.59 3.62
C ASN A 31 14.75 -7.45 4.63
N ASP A 32 14.57 -6.19 4.21
CA ASP A 32 14.70 -5.02 5.08
C ASP A 32 13.38 -4.64 5.77
N LEU A 33 12.23 -5.16 5.31
CA LEU A 33 10.94 -4.94 5.97
C LEU A 33 10.90 -5.54 7.36
N ILE A 34 11.57 -6.69 7.59
CA ILE A 34 11.67 -7.35 8.90
C ILE A 34 12.23 -6.39 9.97
N LYS A 35 13.17 -5.51 9.59
CA LYS A 35 13.77 -4.51 10.49
C LYS A 35 12.79 -3.41 10.93
N ARG A 36 11.64 -3.31 10.24
CA ARG A 36 10.55 -2.35 10.47
C ARG A 36 9.35 -2.97 11.19
N CYS A 37 9.28 -4.30 11.32
CA CYS A 37 8.19 -4.95 12.05
C CYS A 37 8.05 -4.40 13.48
N GLY A 38 6.81 -4.15 13.90
CA GLY A 38 6.49 -3.58 15.22
C GLY A 38 6.76 -2.08 15.35
N LYS A 39 7.11 -1.38 14.25
CA LYS A 39 7.24 0.08 14.20
C LYS A 39 6.18 0.65 13.27
N GLU A 40 5.60 1.79 13.64
CA GLU A 40 4.67 2.53 12.80
C GLU A 40 5.43 3.34 11.73
N VAL A 41 5.97 2.66 10.72
CA VAL A 41 6.74 3.28 9.63
C VAL A 41 6.14 2.87 8.29
N LEU A 42 5.88 3.86 7.42
CA LEU A 42 5.39 3.62 6.07
C LEU A 42 6.49 3.03 5.17
N ALA A 43 6.09 2.21 4.21
CA ALA A 43 6.99 1.61 3.23
C ALA A 43 6.27 1.40 1.90
N ASP A 44 6.94 1.74 0.80
CA ASP A 44 6.51 1.36 -0.53
C ASP A 44 7.09 -0.02 -0.85
N VAL A 45 6.24 -0.93 -1.36
CA VAL A 45 6.63 -2.30 -1.69
C VAL A 45 6.16 -2.66 -3.09
N ILE A 46 6.97 -3.47 -3.79
CA ILE A 46 6.61 -4.04 -5.09
C ILE A 46 7.03 -5.52 -5.12
N GLY A 47 6.14 -6.36 -5.63
CA GLY A 47 6.36 -7.81 -5.70
C GLY A 47 5.29 -8.51 -6.51
N PHE A 48 5.44 -9.81 -6.65
CA PHE A 48 4.47 -10.69 -7.31
C PHE A 48 3.47 -11.22 -6.29
N ILE A 49 2.19 -11.29 -6.66
CA ILE A 49 1.19 -11.99 -5.86
C ILE A 49 1.48 -13.49 -5.97
N ILE A 50 1.83 -14.12 -4.85
CA ILE A 50 2.04 -15.57 -4.73
C ILE A 50 0.71 -16.24 -4.40
N ASP A 51 -0.05 -15.65 -3.48
CA ASP A 51 -1.28 -16.23 -2.97
C ASP A 51 -2.24 -15.14 -2.47
N VAL A 52 -3.52 -15.49 -2.41
CA VAL A 52 -4.62 -14.63 -1.97
C VAL A 52 -5.55 -15.45 -1.10
N ASP A 53 -5.62 -15.11 0.18
CA ASP A 53 -6.55 -15.78 1.10
C ASP A 53 -8.00 -15.36 0.81
N PRO A 54 -9.00 -16.16 1.23
CA PRO A 54 -10.40 -15.74 1.21
C PRO A 54 -10.62 -14.46 2.02
N ILE A 55 -11.61 -13.67 1.61
CA ILE A 55 -12.04 -12.50 2.39
C ILE A 55 -12.66 -12.97 3.71
N GLU A 56 -12.24 -12.36 4.81
CA GLU A 56 -12.75 -12.61 6.15
C GLU A 56 -13.33 -11.34 6.78
N GLU A 57 -14.48 -11.44 7.45
CA GLU A 57 -14.99 -10.35 8.28
C GLU A 57 -14.25 -10.32 9.63
N LYS A 58 -13.63 -9.19 9.99
CA LYS A 58 -12.96 -8.98 11.28
C LYS A 58 -13.57 -7.82 12.05
N THR A 59 -13.69 -8.01 13.37
CA THR A 59 -14.12 -6.94 14.28
C THR A 59 -12.92 -6.10 14.71
N THR A 60 -12.97 -4.80 14.45
CA THR A 60 -11.98 -3.80 14.89
C THR A 60 -12.57 -2.88 15.95
N VAL A 61 -11.75 -1.99 16.53
CA VAL A 61 -12.22 -0.93 17.45
C VAL A 61 -13.25 0.03 16.81
N ASN A 62 -13.30 0.10 15.48
CA ASN A 62 -14.21 0.95 14.72
C ASN A 62 -15.39 0.19 14.10
N GLY A 63 -15.57 -1.09 14.44
CA GLY A 63 -16.63 -1.94 13.89
C GLY A 63 -16.10 -3.08 13.01
N LYS A 64 -17.04 -3.77 12.34
CA LYS A 64 -16.75 -4.89 11.45
C LYS A 64 -16.21 -4.40 10.10
N VAL A 65 -15.17 -5.05 9.60
CA VAL A 65 -14.54 -4.76 8.31
C VAL A 65 -14.24 -6.06 7.57
N ASP A 66 -14.31 -6.04 6.25
CA ASP A 66 -13.80 -7.12 5.41
C ASP A 66 -12.29 -6.99 5.27
N MET A 67 -11.56 -8.09 5.47
CA MET A 67 -10.11 -8.17 5.38
C MET A 67 -9.71 -9.18 4.30
N LEU A 68 -8.76 -8.77 3.45
CA LEU A 68 -8.12 -9.62 2.45
C LEU A 68 -6.62 -9.68 2.73
N SER A 69 -6.08 -10.89 2.88
CA SER A 69 -4.63 -11.10 3.00
C SER A 69 -4.04 -11.43 1.63
N LEU A 70 -2.93 -10.76 1.30
CA LEU A 70 -2.16 -10.99 0.07
C LEU A 70 -0.76 -11.44 0.45
N HIS A 71 -0.29 -12.53 -0.16
CA HIS A 71 1.09 -12.99 -0.01
C HIS A 71 1.92 -12.51 -1.19
N LEU A 72 2.92 -11.67 -0.91
CA LEU A 72 3.79 -11.09 -1.92
C LEU A 72 5.17 -11.77 -1.92
N GLY A 73 5.72 -11.99 -3.11
CA GLY A 73 7.10 -12.44 -3.34
C GLY A 73 7.95 -11.40 -4.04
N ASP A 74 9.23 -11.31 -3.69
CA ASP A 74 10.19 -10.39 -4.33
C ASP A 74 10.84 -10.95 -5.61
N GLY A 75 10.35 -12.10 -6.10
CA GLY A 75 10.89 -12.81 -7.27
C GLY A 75 12.22 -13.54 -7.01
N ARG A 76 12.77 -13.49 -5.78
CA ARG A 76 14.01 -14.19 -5.39
C ARG A 76 13.73 -15.49 -4.64
N CYS A 77 12.48 -15.96 -4.63
CA CYS A 77 12.02 -17.11 -3.84
C CYS A 77 12.33 -16.98 -2.33
N ASN A 78 12.48 -15.75 -1.81
CA ASN A 78 12.44 -15.51 -0.38
C ASN A 78 10.97 -15.55 0.03
N ILE A 79 10.49 -16.72 0.46
CA ILE A 79 9.20 -16.79 1.14
C ILE A 79 9.41 -16.09 2.48
N ILE A 80 8.87 -14.89 2.64
CA ILE A 80 8.71 -14.31 3.97
C ILE A 80 7.57 -15.11 4.62
N CYS A 81 7.92 -16.25 5.20
CA CYS A 81 7.02 -16.96 6.09
C CYS A 81 6.78 -16.07 7.32
N SER A 82 5.53 -15.73 7.57
CA SER A 82 5.07 -15.42 8.93
C SER A 82 5.35 -16.63 9.85
N PRO A 83 5.52 -16.41 11.17
CA PRO A 83 5.85 -17.46 12.14
C PRO A 83 4.86 -18.63 12.16
#